data_AF-A0A2E6HAU6-F1
#
_entry.id   AF-A0A2E6HAU6-F1
#
_cell.length_a   1.000
_cell.length_b   1.000
_cell.length_c   1.000
_cell.angle_alpha   90.00
_cell.angle_beta   90.00
_cell.angle_gamma   90.00
#
_symmetry.space_group_name_H-M   'P 1'
#
loop_
_entity.id
_entity.type
_entity.pdbx_description
1 polymer ?
#
loop_
_entity_poly.entity_id
_entity_poly.type
_entity_poly.pdbx_seq_one_letter_code
_entity_poly.pdbx_strand_id
1 'polypeptide(L)'
;MSRVITVLLIFFCFHFASFAEDSKGDAKPKKDSAATKLDQETLSEMERIRKEPRISSDFSRGEFLIYDCRNRNYACVNEPSFQRCRKYRDDGYKNKKMLLPCAPLKEMGSQRECFKKHYELIHNQQPKAFCQNTKNAKY
;
A
#
# COMPACT_ATOMS: atom_id res chain seq x y z
N MET A 1 -55.88 5.87 -1.71
CA MET A 1 -54.42 5.95 -1.91
C MET A 1 -53.69 6.88 -0.93
N SER A 2 -54.38 7.73 -0.14
CA SER A 2 -53.69 8.65 0.81
C SER A 2 -53.24 8.04 2.14
N ARG A 3 -53.70 6.84 2.53
CA ARG A 3 -53.33 6.21 3.82
C ARG A 3 -52.00 5.45 3.80
N VAL A 4 -51.49 5.10 2.62
CA VAL A 4 -50.23 4.34 2.46
C VAL A 4 -49.01 5.27 2.55
N ILE A 5 -49.16 6.52 2.09
CA ILE A 5 -48.09 7.53 2.11
C ILE A 5 -47.78 7.97 3.55
N THR A 6 -48.79 8.03 4.43
CA THR A 6 -48.60 8.43 5.84
C THR A 6 -47.81 7.40 6.64
N VAL A 7 -47.96 6.11 6.34
CA VAL A 7 -47.23 5.03 7.04
C VAL A 7 -45.75 4.99 6.62
N LEU A 8 -45.44 5.29 5.36
CA LEU A 8 -44.07 5.33 4.85
C LEU A 8 -43.24 6.49 5.43
N LEU A 9 -43.86 7.64 5.75
CA LEU A 9 -43.16 8.78 6.34
C LEU A 9 -42.81 8.57 7.82
N ILE A 10 -43.61 7.80 8.56
CA ILE A 10 -43.33 7.48 9.98
C ILE A 10 -42.13 6.52 10.09
N PHE A 11 -42.00 5.56 9.17
CA PHE A 11 -40.88 4.61 9.17
C PHE A 11 -39.53 5.28 8.86
N PHE A 12 -39.52 6.36 8.07
CA PHE A 12 -38.29 7.08 7.71
C PHE A 12 -37.71 7.94 8.85
N CYS A 13 -38.53 8.36 9.82
CA CYS A 13 -38.06 9.16 10.97
C CYS A 13 -37.41 8.31 12.07
N PHE A 14 -37.70 7.01 12.16
CA PHE A 14 -37.13 6.13 13.20
C PHE A 14 -35.70 5.65 12.90
N HIS A 15 -35.20 5.80 11.67
CA HIS A 15 -33.85 5.35 11.32
C HIS A 15 -32.74 6.37 11.59
N PHE A 16 -33.07 7.63 11.89
CA PHE A 16 -32.10 8.72 12.09
C PHE A 16 -31.89 9.15 13.56
N ALA A 17 -32.59 8.55 14.54
CA ALA A 17 -32.54 8.98 15.94
C ALA A 17 -31.76 8.02 16.87
N SER A 18 -30.78 7.27 16.37
CA SER A 18 -29.85 6.49 17.19
C SER A 18 -28.41 6.92 16.95
N PHE A 19 -28.10 8.15 17.36
CA PHE A 19 -26.73 8.52 17.73
C PHE A 19 -26.83 9.40 18.98
N ALA A 20 -26.92 8.74 20.13
CA ALA A 20 -26.78 9.40 21.43
C ALA A 20 -25.27 9.41 21.77
N GLU A 21 -24.68 10.59 21.73
CA GLU A 21 -23.36 10.87 22.31
C GLU A 21 -23.45 10.81 23.83
N ASP A 22 -22.66 9.94 24.45
CA ASP A 22 -22.34 10.04 25.87
C ASP A 22 -20.81 9.96 26.00
N SER A 23 -20.17 11.12 26.08
CA SER A 23 -18.73 11.25 26.35
C SER A 23 -18.55 11.85 27.74
N LYS A 24 -18.30 10.96 28.72
CA LYS A 24 -17.87 11.33 30.08
C LYS A 24 -16.59 10.59 30.44
N GLY A 25 -15.54 11.38 30.67
CA GLY A 25 -14.52 11.09 31.69
C GLY A 25 -13.15 10.66 31.18
N ASP A 26 -12.34 11.63 30.77
CA ASP A 26 -10.88 11.49 30.72
C ASP A 26 -10.30 11.37 32.14
N ALA A 27 -10.11 10.14 32.61
CA ALA A 27 -9.18 9.84 33.70
C ALA A 27 -7.82 9.45 33.09
N LYS A 28 -6.83 10.35 33.14
CA LYS A 28 -5.46 10.07 32.68
C LYS A 28 -4.79 9.00 33.57
N PRO A 29 -4.27 7.90 33.01
CA PRO A 29 -3.47 6.96 33.78
C PRO A 29 -2.03 7.48 33.99
N LYS A 30 -1.50 7.23 35.19
CA LYS A 30 -0.14 7.54 35.62
C LYS A 30 0.88 6.75 34.78
N LYS A 31 1.95 7.45 34.35
CA LYS A 31 3.04 6.93 33.52
C LYS A 31 4.08 6.23 34.40
N ASP A 32 4.18 4.91 34.26
CA ASP A 32 5.37 4.15 34.66
C ASP A 32 6.33 4.03 33.46
N SER A 33 7.56 4.47 33.66
CA SER A 33 8.55 4.87 32.65
C SER A 33 9.14 3.74 31.78
N ALA A 34 8.66 2.50 31.90
CA ALA A 34 9.04 1.37 31.04
C ALA A 34 8.00 1.08 29.94
N ALA A 35 6.73 1.44 30.16
CA ALA A 35 5.64 1.24 29.20
C ALA A 35 5.71 2.20 28.00
N THR A 36 6.29 3.40 28.19
CA THR A 36 6.30 4.44 27.14
C THR A 36 7.16 4.07 25.92
N LYS A 37 8.18 3.22 26.05
CA LYS A 37 8.96 2.74 24.89
C LYS A 37 8.22 1.66 24.10
N LEU A 38 7.54 0.75 24.79
CA LEU A 38 6.75 -0.31 24.15
C LEU A 38 5.59 0.29 23.36
N ASP A 39 4.92 1.30 23.91
CA ASP A 39 3.80 1.98 23.26
C ASP A 39 4.24 2.82 22.05
N GLN A 40 5.38 3.52 22.13
CA GLN A 40 5.81 4.39 21.03
C GLN A 40 6.29 3.60 19.81
N GLU A 41 7.03 2.50 20.04
CA GLU A 41 7.48 1.62 18.96
C GLU A 41 6.28 0.90 18.33
N THR A 42 5.37 0.35 19.13
CA THR A 42 4.17 -0.32 18.63
C THR A 42 3.18 0.63 17.95
N LEU A 43 2.99 1.87 18.43
CA LEU A 43 2.21 2.88 17.72
C LEU A 43 2.85 3.21 16.37
N SER A 44 4.17 3.34 16.30
CA SER A 44 4.88 3.59 15.04
C SER A 44 4.73 2.43 14.05
N GLU A 45 4.79 1.18 14.54
CA GLU A 45 4.59 -0.04 13.75
C GLU A 45 3.15 -0.12 13.23
N MET A 46 2.15 0.07 14.10
CA MET A 46 0.73 0.06 13.73
C MET A 46 0.38 1.17 12.75
N GLU A 47 0.92 2.38 12.94
CA GLU A 47 0.78 3.48 11.99
C GLU A 47 1.39 3.14 10.64
N ARG A 48 2.58 2.52 10.63
CA ARG A 48 3.23 2.08 9.39
C ARG A 48 2.41 1.00 8.70
N ILE A 49 1.90 0.00 9.41
CA ILE A 49 1.03 -1.04 8.84
C ILE A 49 -0.23 -0.42 8.22
N ARG A 50 -0.82 0.60 8.86
CA ARG A 50 -1.98 1.31 8.34
C ARG A 50 -1.65 2.13 7.08
N LYS A 51 -0.49 2.81 7.06
CA LYS A 51 -0.06 3.65 5.94
C LYS A 51 0.51 2.85 4.76
N GLU A 52 1.17 1.74 5.05
CA GLU A 52 1.88 0.87 4.11
C GLU A 52 1.29 -0.54 4.07
N PRO A 53 0.02 -0.72 3.66
CA PRO A 53 -0.56 -2.05 3.51
C PRO A 53 0.31 -2.98 2.67
N ARG A 54 0.40 -4.24 3.08
CA ARG A 54 1.07 -5.28 2.28
C ARG A 54 0.34 -5.47 0.96
N ILE A 55 1.11 -5.49 -0.13
CA ILE A 55 0.64 -5.81 -1.48
C ILE A 55 0.86 -7.30 -1.75
N SER A 56 1.99 -7.84 -1.30
CA SER A 56 2.35 -9.25 -1.38
C SER A 56 3.24 -9.64 -0.19
N SER A 57 3.72 -10.89 -0.15
CA SER A 57 4.75 -11.32 0.80
C SER A 57 6.03 -10.49 0.71
N ASP A 58 6.34 -10.00 -0.49
CA ASP A 58 7.61 -9.36 -0.81
C ASP A 58 7.53 -7.83 -0.73
N PHE A 59 6.33 -7.26 -0.89
CA PHE A 59 6.13 -5.83 -1.11
C PHE A 59 5.05 -5.22 -0.21
N SER A 60 5.37 -4.05 0.35
CA SER A 60 4.45 -3.18 1.07
C SER A 60 4.30 -1.87 0.31
N ARG A 61 3.12 -1.23 0.42
CA ARG A 61 2.74 -0.05 -0.37
C ARG A 61 3.56 1.18 0.01
N GLY A 62 3.91 2.00 -0.98
CA GLY A 62 4.60 3.28 -0.78
C GLY A 62 4.75 4.09 -2.08
N GLU A 63 5.73 4.98 -2.11
CA GLU A 63 5.97 6.00 -3.12
C GLU A 63 6.93 5.59 -4.24
N PHE A 64 7.53 4.41 -4.16
CA PHE A 64 8.51 3.94 -5.14
C PHE A 64 7.88 3.04 -6.18
N LEU A 65 8.15 3.30 -7.46
CA LEU A 65 7.60 2.52 -8.56
C LEU A 65 8.55 1.39 -8.97
N ILE A 66 8.04 0.17 -8.94
CA ILE A 66 8.69 -1.02 -9.49
C ILE A 66 7.82 -1.68 -10.56
N TYR A 67 8.45 -2.53 -11.36
CA TYR A 67 7.78 -3.57 -12.13
C TYR A 67 8.12 -4.94 -11.54
N ASP A 68 7.11 -5.67 -11.09
CA ASP A 68 7.26 -7.05 -10.64
C ASP A 68 7.26 -7.95 -11.88
N CYS A 69 8.41 -8.55 -12.18
CA CYS A 69 8.56 -9.40 -13.35
C CYS A 69 7.93 -10.78 -13.18
N ARG A 70 7.70 -11.22 -11.94
CA ARG A 70 7.03 -12.49 -11.65
C ARG A 70 5.53 -12.37 -11.89
N ASN A 71 4.93 -11.31 -11.33
CA ASN A 71 3.50 -11.05 -11.44
C ASN A 71 3.11 -10.20 -12.67
N ARG A 72 4.11 -9.69 -13.40
CA ARG A 72 3.96 -8.90 -14.64
C ARG A 72 3.13 -7.62 -14.48
N ASN A 73 3.15 -7.02 -13.30
CA ASN A 73 2.45 -5.77 -12.98
C ASN A 73 3.39 -4.69 -12.47
N TYR A 74 2.94 -3.44 -12.59
CA TYR A 74 3.57 -2.33 -11.89
C TYR A 74 3.07 -2.32 -10.44
N ALA A 75 3.91 -1.85 -9.53
CA ALA A 75 3.55 -1.71 -8.13
C ALA A 75 4.20 -0.46 -7.52
N CYS A 76 3.44 0.21 -6.66
CA CYS A 76 3.91 1.31 -5.82
C CYS A 76 4.24 0.77 -4.44
N VAL A 77 5.53 0.76 -4.10
CA VAL A 77 6.08 0.08 -2.93
C VAL A 77 6.82 1.07 -2.03
N ASN A 78 6.99 0.72 -0.75
CA ASN A 78 7.79 1.50 0.19
C ASN A 78 9.29 1.31 -0.05
N GLU A 79 10.09 2.17 0.59
CA GLU A 79 11.54 2.17 0.42
C GLU A 79 12.20 0.80 0.72
N PRO A 80 11.89 0.10 1.83
CA PRO A 80 12.44 -1.23 2.07
C PRO A 80 12.13 -2.24 0.96
N SER A 81 10.93 -2.20 0.39
CA SER A 81 10.52 -3.07 -0.72
C SER A 81 11.26 -2.73 -2.01
N PHE A 82 11.48 -1.45 -2.27
CA PHE A 82 12.23 -0.96 -3.41
C PHE A 82 13.70 -1.41 -3.36
N GLN A 83 14.33 -1.29 -2.19
CA GLN A 83 15.71 -1.76 -1.97
C GLN A 83 15.83 -3.28 -2.08
N ARG A 84 14.85 -4.04 -1.57
CA ARG A 84 14.79 -5.50 -1.81
C ARG A 84 14.74 -5.82 -3.29
N CYS A 85 13.94 -5.09 -4.06
CA CYS A 85 13.88 -5.27 -5.51
C CYS A 85 15.24 -5.02 -6.18
N ARG A 86 15.94 -3.92 -5.83
CA ARG A 86 17.31 -3.65 -6.32
C ARG A 86 18.24 -4.83 -6.05
N LYS A 87 18.29 -5.31 -4.80
CA LYS A 87 19.12 -6.45 -4.41
C LYS A 87 18.77 -7.72 -5.19
N TYR A 88 17.49 -8.09 -5.29
CA TYR A 88 17.07 -9.27 -6.04
C TYR A 88 17.40 -9.18 -7.53
N ARG A 89 17.30 -7.98 -8.10
CA ARG A 89 17.70 -7.74 -9.50
C ARG A 89 19.20 -7.92 -9.68
N ASP A 90 20.01 -7.36 -8.78
CA ASP A 90 21.47 -7.51 -8.80
C ASP A 90 21.90 -8.97 -8.64
N ASP A 91 21.25 -9.71 -7.74
CA ASP A 91 21.46 -11.14 -7.60
C ASP A 91 21.03 -11.89 -8.87
N GLY A 92 19.97 -11.44 -9.56
CA GLY A 92 19.59 -11.96 -10.87
C GLY A 92 20.67 -11.77 -11.94
N TYR A 93 21.34 -10.61 -11.95
CA TYR A 93 22.48 -10.35 -12.83
C TYR A 93 23.68 -11.24 -12.49
N LYS A 94 24.07 -11.30 -11.21
CA LYS A 94 25.20 -12.10 -10.73
C LYS A 94 25.03 -13.59 -11.06
N ASN A 95 23.82 -14.10 -10.86
CA ASN A 95 23.48 -15.49 -11.14
C ASN A 95 23.11 -15.77 -12.61
N LYS A 96 23.32 -14.81 -13.53
CA LYS A 96 23.05 -14.93 -14.96
C LYS A 96 21.64 -15.44 -15.29
N LYS A 97 20.64 -15.06 -14.49
CA LYS A 97 19.25 -15.47 -14.73
C LYS A 97 18.76 -14.84 -16.03
N MET A 98 18.13 -15.61 -16.92
CA MET A 98 17.56 -15.07 -18.16
C MET A 98 16.44 -14.06 -17.88
N LEU A 99 15.59 -14.37 -16.88
CA LEU A 99 14.54 -13.49 -16.38
C LEU A 99 14.91 -12.93 -15.02
N LEU A 100 14.89 -11.61 -14.91
CA LEU A 100 15.13 -10.87 -13.67
C LEU A 100 13.85 -10.85 -12.82
N PRO A 101 13.96 -10.84 -11.47
CA PRO A 101 12.78 -10.97 -10.60
C PRO A 101 11.92 -9.71 -10.54
N CYS A 102 12.51 -8.53 -10.68
CA CYS A 102 11.81 -7.26 -10.70
C CYS A 102 12.69 -6.18 -11.37
N ALA A 103 12.09 -5.03 -11.66
CA ALA A 103 12.78 -3.84 -12.17
C ALA A 103 12.42 -2.62 -11.32
N PRO A 104 13.39 -2.00 -10.61
CA PRO A 104 13.19 -0.71 -9.98
C PRO A 104 13.13 0.37 -11.08
N LEU A 105 12.04 1.15 -11.12
CA LEU A 105 11.81 2.09 -12.22
C LEU A 105 12.05 3.54 -11.81
N LYS A 106 11.37 4.01 -10.75
CA LYS A 106 11.41 5.43 -10.39
C LYS A 106 11.03 5.65 -8.92
N GLU A 107 11.72 6.59 -8.29
CA GLU A 107 11.40 7.12 -6.97
C GLU A 107 10.49 8.35 -7.14
N MET A 108 9.45 8.47 -6.31
CA MET A 108 8.50 9.59 -6.37
C MET A 108 8.52 10.36 -5.06
N GLY A 109 8.09 11.62 -5.08
CA GLY A 109 8.01 12.42 -3.85
C GLY A 109 6.82 12.04 -2.97
N SER A 110 5.83 11.33 -3.53
CA SER A 110 4.67 10.85 -2.78
C SER A 110 4.03 9.61 -3.38
N GLN A 111 3.30 8.88 -2.54
CA GLN A 111 2.49 7.73 -2.95
C GLN A 111 1.44 8.09 -4.00
N ARG A 112 0.84 9.28 -3.91
CA ARG A 112 -0.15 9.78 -4.87
C ARG A 112 0.46 9.93 -6.27
N GLU A 113 1.68 10.46 -6.35
CA GLU A 113 2.42 10.56 -7.62
C GLU A 113 2.73 9.19 -8.20
N CYS A 114 3.14 8.24 -7.35
CA CYS A 114 3.35 6.87 -7.80
C CYS A 114 2.08 6.28 -8.40
N PHE A 115 0.92 6.42 -7.74
CA PHE A 115 -0.34 5.90 -8.26
C PHE A 115 -0.78 6.56 -9.56
N LYS A 116 -0.58 7.88 -9.70
CA LYS A 116 -0.83 8.56 -10.97
C LYS A 116 0.03 7.96 -12.08
N LYS A 117 1.33 7.76 -11.83
CA LYS A 117 2.23 7.19 -12.84
C LYS A 117 1.91 5.72 -13.13
N HIS A 118 1.57 4.96 -12.10
CA HIS A 118 1.14 3.57 -12.22
C HIS A 118 -0.07 3.45 -13.15
N TYR A 119 -1.08 4.30 -12.97
CA TYR A 119 -2.26 4.35 -13.82
C TYR A 119 -1.89 4.65 -15.28
N GLU A 120 -1.06 5.68 -15.54
CA GLU A 120 -0.56 5.99 -16.89
C GLU A 120 0.12 4.78 -17.56
N LEU A 121 0.93 4.04 -16.80
CA LEU A 121 1.69 2.89 -17.31
C LEU A 121 0.84 1.64 -17.56
N ILE A 122 -0.26 1.46 -16.83
CA ILE A 122 -1.22 0.38 -17.12
C ILE A 122 -1.89 0.63 -18.47
N HIS A 123 -2.22 1.88 -18.79
CA HIS A 123 -2.89 2.25 -20.03
C HIS A 123 -1.95 2.34 -21.24
N ASN A 124 -0.65 2.49 -21.02
CA ASN A 124 0.34 2.53 -22.08
C ASN A 124 1.04 1.16 -22.25
N GLN A 125 0.54 0.33 -23.17
CA GLN A 125 1.02 -1.03 -23.43
C GLN A 125 2.35 -1.08 -24.21
N GLN A 126 3.40 -0.46 -23.68
CA GLN A 126 4.74 -0.56 -24.25
C GLN A 126 5.35 -1.95 -24.01
N PRO A 127 6.19 -2.46 -24.93
CA PRO A 127 6.89 -3.72 -24.75
C PRO A 127 7.81 -3.66 -23.51
N LYS A 128 7.60 -4.62 -22.59
CA LYS A 128 8.21 -4.62 -21.25
C LYS A 128 9.52 -5.41 -21.22
N ALA A 129 10.56 -4.87 -21.85
CA ALA A 129 11.88 -5.50 -21.90
C ALA A 129 12.64 -5.48 -20.55
N PHE A 130 12.12 -4.81 -19.53
CA PHE A 130 12.80 -4.56 -18.24
C PHE A 130 13.16 -5.84 -17.47
N CYS A 131 12.45 -6.94 -17.74
CA CYS A 131 12.62 -8.23 -17.09
C CYS A 131 13.68 -9.12 -17.74
N GLN A 132 14.15 -8.76 -18.92
CA GLN A 132 15.15 -9.56 -19.64
C GLN A 132 16.56 -9.20 -19.19
N ASN A 133 17.40 -10.22 -19.04
CA ASN A 133 18.81 -10.03 -18.74
C ASN A 133 19.62 -9.84 -20.03
N THR A 134 19.56 -8.63 -20.59
CA THR A 134 20.29 -8.27 -21.82
C THR A 134 21.81 -8.31 -21.67
N LYS A 135 22.35 -8.25 -20.43
CA LYS A 135 23.79 -8.37 -20.17
C LYS A 135 24.34 -9.78 -20.44
N ASN A 136 23.49 -10.80 -20.37
CA ASN A 136 23.88 -12.20 -20.55
C ASN A 136 23.20 -12.86 -21.75
N ALA A 137 22.43 -12.11 -22.55
CA ALA A 137 21.84 -12.60 -23.78
C ALA A 137 22.96 -12.75 -24.83
N LYS A 138 23.62 -13.91 -24.86
CA LYS A 138 24.37 -14.33 -26.03
C LYS A 138 23.34 -14.77 -27.08
N TYR A 139 23.21 -13.97 -28.13
CA TYR A 139 22.56 -14.38 -29.38
C TYR A 139 23.52 -15.24 -30.19
#